data_AF-A0A3C0MWG1-F1
#
_entry.id   AF-A0A3C0MWG1-F1
#
_cell.length_a   1.000
_cell.length_b   1.000
_cell.length_c   1.000
_cell.angle_alpha   90.00
_cell.angle_beta   90.00
_cell.angle_gamma   90.00
#
_symmetry.space_group_name_H-M   'P 1'
#
loop_
_entity.id
_entity.type
_entity.pdbx_description
1 polymer ?
#
loop_
_entity_poly.entity_id
_entity_poly.type
_entity_poly.pdbx_seq_one_letter_code
_entity_poly.pdbx_strand_id
1 'polypeptide(L)'
;MKSDVCVDYSGIKIKGGRASGLCPQGLDTRDAVSVFDFVPKNFCPLAFHSIYPYLLAFTHNARLEWLHDRTCVEAQCPNPDSAVVMRLKKKDKINKIYDIEIIGLKADCPYGMREGVTFLNISLSQNICLRAFDAIMPYLNELARPSMHDKNSCAAALKATCPGCSYSREGNGFSSVVFTIKREVV
;
A
#
# COMPACT_ATOMS: atom_id res chain seq x y z
N MET A 1 28.50 7.53 -0.54
CA MET A 1 27.88 6.22 -0.31
C MET A 1 26.59 6.18 -1.11
N LYS A 2 26.45 5.30 -2.11
CA LYS A 2 25.13 4.94 -2.64
C LYS A 2 24.50 4.06 -1.56
N SER A 3 23.41 4.52 -0.95
CA SER A 3 22.66 3.67 -0.06
C SER A 3 21.79 2.79 -0.94
N ASP A 4 22.01 1.47 -0.96
CA ASP A 4 21.12 0.55 -1.67
C ASP A 4 19.84 0.33 -0.83
N VAL A 5 19.15 1.41 -0.47
CA VAL A 5 17.97 1.41 0.42
C VAL A 5 16.72 1.29 -0.43
N CYS A 6 16.71 0.30 -1.33
CA CYS A 6 15.45 -0.15 -1.89
C CYS A 6 14.90 -1.28 -1.04
N VAL A 7 13.70 -1.04 -0.54
CA VAL A 7 12.94 -1.96 0.30
C VAL A 7 12.47 -3.10 -0.58
N ASP A 8 12.96 -4.32 -0.34
CA ASP A 8 12.59 -5.49 -1.13
C ASP A 8 11.38 -6.22 -0.52
N TYR A 9 10.21 -5.99 -1.11
CA TYR A 9 8.97 -6.67 -0.72
C TYR A 9 8.83 -8.08 -1.29
N SER A 10 9.77 -8.55 -2.11
CA SER A 10 9.71 -9.91 -2.66
C SER A 10 9.82 -10.95 -1.55
N GLY A 11 9.07 -12.04 -1.70
CA GLY A 11 8.98 -13.11 -0.69
C GLY A 11 8.15 -12.77 0.55
N ILE A 12 7.61 -11.55 0.71
CA ILE A 12 6.70 -11.25 1.83
C ILE A 12 5.29 -11.75 1.51
N LYS A 13 4.75 -12.56 2.42
CA LYS A 13 3.38 -13.07 2.38
C LYS A 13 2.56 -12.49 3.51
N ILE A 14 1.32 -12.13 3.20
CA ILE A 14 0.34 -11.63 4.14
C ILE A 14 -0.78 -12.67 4.21
N LYS A 15 -1.03 -13.21 5.40
CA LYS A 15 -2.17 -14.10 5.64
C LYS A 15 -3.08 -13.43 6.65
N GLY A 16 -4.35 -13.26 6.32
CA GLY A 16 -5.28 -12.74 7.31
C GLY A 16 -5.79 -13.86 8.24
N GLY A 17 -5.77 -13.61 9.54
CA GLY A 17 -6.50 -14.37 10.53
C GLY A 17 -7.74 -13.60 10.97
N ARG A 18 -8.89 -14.27 11.05
CA ARG A 18 -10.06 -13.69 11.72
C ARG A 18 -9.88 -13.83 13.23
N ALA A 19 -10.09 -12.76 13.99
CA ALA A 19 -10.47 -12.90 15.39
C ALA A 19 -11.98 -13.23 15.51
N SER A 20 -12.81 -12.70 14.60
CA SER A 20 -14.22 -13.04 14.36
C SER A 20 -14.71 -12.19 13.15
N GLY A 21 -15.68 -12.64 12.34
CA GLY A 21 -16.35 -11.83 11.30
C GLY A 21 -15.73 -11.80 9.88
N LEU A 22 -16.55 -11.41 8.88
CA LEU A 22 -16.15 -11.14 7.48
C LEU A 22 -15.62 -9.71 7.34
N CYS A 23 -14.52 -9.49 6.62
CA CYS A 23 -14.07 -8.14 6.27
C CYS A 23 -15.17 -7.44 5.44
N PRO A 24 -15.67 -6.25 5.84
CA PRO A 24 -16.70 -5.53 5.08
C PRO A 24 -16.28 -5.16 3.65
N GLN A 25 -14.98 -5.15 3.39
CA GLN A 25 -14.37 -4.87 2.08
C GLN A 25 -14.11 -6.16 1.28
N GLY A 26 -14.63 -7.31 1.71
CA GLY A 26 -14.58 -8.56 0.94
C GLY A 26 -13.20 -9.22 0.84
N LEU A 27 -12.21 -8.76 1.63
CA LEU A 27 -10.89 -9.39 1.62
C LEU A 27 -11.01 -10.84 2.13
N ASP A 28 -10.84 -11.82 1.24
CA ASP A 28 -10.81 -13.22 1.62
C ASP A 28 -9.44 -13.55 2.22
N THR A 29 -9.39 -13.50 3.54
CA THR A 29 -8.16 -13.67 4.31
C THR A 29 -7.68 -15.13 4.40
N ARG A 30 -8.39 -16.09 3.79
CA ARG A 30 -8.09 -17.52 3.95
C ARG A 30 -6.77 -17.93 3.32
N ASP A 31 -6.41 -17.30 2.21
CA ASP A 31 -5.17 -17.58 1.49
C ASP A 31 -4.09 -16.52 1.77
N ALA A 32 -2.84 -16.93 1.62
CA ALA A 32 -1.71 -16.02 1.69
C ALA A 32 -1.63 -15.20 0.40
N VAL A 33 -1.67 -13.87 0.53
CA VAL A 33 -1.55 -12.92 -0.58
C VAL A 33 -0.17 -12.26 -0.59
N SER A 34 0.23 -11.77 -1.75
CA SER A 34 1.43 -10.99 -1.97
C SER A 34 1.20 -9.51 -1.60
N VAL A 35 2.25 -8.81 -1.22
CA VAL A 35 2.21 -7.33 -1.08
C VAL A 35 1.75 -6.67 -2.39
N PHE A 36 2.14 -7.23 -3.52
CA PHE A 36 1.80 -6.70 -4.84
C PHE A 36 0.33 -6.85 -5.22
N ASP A 37 -0.44 -7.65 -4.48
CA ASP A 37 -1.89 -7.78 -4.70
C ASP A 37 -2.66 -6.55 -4.15
N PHE A 38 -2.00 -5.72 -3.32
CA PHE A 38 -2.57 -4.50 -2.74
C PHE A 38 -2.29 -3.23 -3.54
N VAL A 39 -1.59 -3.32 -4.67
CA VAL A 39 -1.19 -2.15 -5.47
C VAL A 39 -1.48 -2.40 -6.96
N PRO A 40 -1.55 -1.34 -7.78
CA PRO A 40 -1.68 -1.53 -9.22
C PRO A 40 -0.57 -2.45 -9.76
N LYS A 41 -0.90 -3.24 -10.78
CA LYS A 41 0.05 -4.15 -11.41
C LYS A 41 1.32 -3.40 -11.81
N ASN A 42 2.48 -3.96 -11.49
CA ASN A 42 3.81 -3.38 -11.72
C ASN A 42 4.06 -2.05 -10.99
N PHE A 43 3.27 -1.72 -9.98
CA PHE A 43 3.50 -0.54 -9.16
C PHE A 43 4.30 -0.88 -7.90
N CYS A 44 5.18 0.02 -7.49
CA CYS A 44 6.02 -0.14 -6.31
C CYS A 44 5.17 0.11 -5.04
N PRO A 45 5.12 -0.83 -4.07
CA PRO A 45 4.35 -0.66 -2.85
C PRO A 45 4.72 0.58 -2.03
N LEU A 46 6.02 0.90 -1.93
CA LEU A 46 6.49 2.07 -1.20
C LEU A 46 6.04 3.39 -1.86
N ALA A 47 6.11 3.46 -3.19
CA ALA A 47 5.63 4.61 -3.94
C ALA A 47 4.09 4.73 -3.80
N PHE A 48 3.36 3.61 -3.82
CA PHE A 48 1.91 3.60 -3.67
C PHE A 48 1.47 4.11 -2.31
N HIS A 49 2.20 3.72 -1.25
CA HIS A 49 1.96 4.23 0.11
C HIS A 49 2.14 5.76 0.22
N SER A 50 2.94 6.37 -0.66
CA SER A 50 3.14 7.83 -0.67
C SER A 50 1.93 8.59 -1.23
N ILE A 51 1.22 8.00 -2.19
CA ILE A 51 -0.01 8.58 -2.77
C ILE A 51 -1.28 8.14 -2.04
N TYR A 52 -1.16 7.15 -1.15
CA TYR A 52 -2.26 6.56 -0.40
C TYR A 52 -3.15 7.57 0.33
N PRO A 53 -2.62 8.54 1.11
CA PRO A 53 -3.48 9.47 1.86
C PRO A 53 -4.37 10.30 0.92
N TYR A 54 -3.85 10.64 -0.26
CA TYR A 54 -4.58 11.41 -1.26
C TYR A 54 -5.63 10.58 -1.98
N LEU A 55 -5.32 9.32 -2.31
CA LEU A 55 -6.32 8.38 -2.81
C LEU A 55 -7.49 8.28 -1.83
N LEU A 56 -7.20 8.05 -0.55
CA LEU A 56 -8.22 7.97 0.50
C LEU A 56 -9.03 9.28 0.60
N ALA A 57 -8.36 10.43 0.67
CA ALA A 57 -9.02 11.74 0.67
C ALA A 57 -9.97 11.90 -0.53
N PHE A 58 -9.49 11.60 -1.74
CA PHE A 58 -10.30 11.72 -2.95
C PHE A 58 -11.47 10.74 -3.00
N THR A 59 -11.36 9.54 -2.42
CA THR A 59 -12.49 8.58 -2.33
C THR A 59 -13.62 9.08 -1.44
N HIS A 60 -13.29 9.90 -0.45
CA HIS A 60 -14.24 10.53 0.46
C HIS A 60 -14.66 11.93 -0.02
N ASN A 61 -14.29 12.31 -1.25
CA ASN A 61 -14.53 13.65 -1.80
C ASN A 61 -14.01 14.78 -0.90
N ALA A 62 -12.96 14.50 -0.12
CA ALA A 62 -12.30 15.53 0.67
C ALA A 62 -11.69 16.60 -0.24
N ARG A 63 -11.67 17.83 0.25
CA ARG A 63 -11.02 18.97 -0.39
C ARG A 63 -9.71 19.23 0.32
N LEU A 64 -8.64 19.28 -0.46
CA LEU A 64 -7.31 19.63 0.01
C LEU A 64 -7.12 21.10 -0.36
N GLU A 65 -7.43 22.01 0.58
CA GLU A 65 -7.55 23.45 0.27
C GLU A 65 -6.23 24.11 -0.16
N TRP A 66 -5.09 23.45 0.07
CA TRP A 66 -3.79 23.90 -0.42
C TRP A 66 -3.52 23.55 -1.89
N LEU A 67 -4.39 22.76 -2.54
CA LEU A 67 -4.24 22.43 -3.96
C LEU A 67 -4.88 23.49 -4.85
N HIS A 68 -4.11 24.01 -5.79
CA HIS A 68 -4.61 24.88 -6.85
C HIS A 68 -5.59 24.13 -7.78
N ASP A 69 -5.25 22.89 -8.15
CA ASP A 69 -6.13 21.98 -8.90
C ASP A 69 -6.70 20.92 -7.95
N ARG A 70 -8.02 20.97 -7.72
CA ARG A 70 -8.73 20.04 -6.82
C ARG A 70 -8.86 18.62 -7.36
N THR A 71 -8.35 18.35 -8.55
CA THR A 71 -8.37 17.04 -9.20
C THR A 71 -7.00 16.39 -9.30
N CYS A 72 -5.94 17.10 -8.91
CA CYS A 72 -4.57 16.68 -9.13
C CYS A 72 -3.72 16.94 -7.90
N VAL A 73 -2.89 15.97 -7.51
CA VAL A 73 -1.93 16.13 -6.42
C VAL A 73 -0.63 15.44 -6.77
N GLU A 74 0.47 16.03 -6.32
CA GLU A 74 1.79 15.49 -6.48
C GLU A 74 2.30 14.94 -5.15
N ALA A 75 2.96 13.80 -5.22
CA ALA A 75 3.57 13.15 -4.05
C ALA A 75 4.91 12.54 -4.46
N GLN A 76 5.80 12.41 -3.49
CA GLN A 76 7.13 11.84 -3.71
C GLN A 76 7.31 10.56 -2.91
N CYS A 77 7.89 9.54 -3.54
CA CYS A 77 8.33 8.33 -2.88
C CYS A 77 9.39 8.66 -1.81
N PRO A 78 9.30 8.11 -0.58
CA PRO A 78 10.22 8.42 0.50
C PRO A 78 11.63 7.83 0.30
N ASN A 79 11.86 7.03 -0.74
CA ASN A 79 13.20 6.55 -1.05
C ASN A 79 14.08 7.73 -1.52
N PRO A 80 15.11 8.12 -0.75
CA PRO A 80 15.94 9.30 -1.04
C PRO A 80 16.87 9.11 -2.25
N ASP A 81 17.11 7.87 -2.68
CA ASP A 81 18.01 7.54 -3.78
C ASP A 81 17.33 7.76 -5.12
N SER A 82 16.15 7.16 -5.33
CA SER A 82 15.38 7.33 -6.57
C SER A 82 14.46 8.55 -6.55
N ALA A 83 13.88 8.88 -5.39
CA ALA A 83 13.03 10.04 -5.14
C ALA A 83 11.91 10.26 -6.20
N VAL A 84 11.22 9.17 -6.57
CA VAL A 84 10.18 9.15 -7.63
C VAL A 84 9.06 10.14 -7.30
N VAL A 85 8.77 11.05 -8.23
CA VAL A 85 7.69 12.02 -8.15
C VAL A 85 6.50 11.51 -8.97
N MET A 86 5.34 11.47 -8.33
CA MET A 86 4.10 10.96 -8.89
C MET A 86 3.05 12.05 -8.89
N ARG A 87 2.25 12.09 -9.96
CA ARG A 87 1.07 12.91 -10.07
C ARG A 87 -0.17 12.03 -10.11
N LEU A 88 -1.02 12.18 -9.11
CA LEU A 88 -2.30 11.50 -8.99
C LEU A 88 -3.41 12.40 -9.55
N LYS A 89 -4.10 11.94 -10.59
CA LYS A 89 -5.22 12.64 -11.22
C LYS A 89 -6.53 11.91 -10.98
N LYS A 90 -7.55 12.62 -10.51
CA LYS A 90 -8.92 12.11 -10.35
C LYS A 90 -9.65 12.20 -11.70
N LYS A 91 -9.95 11.04 -12.30
CA LYS A 91 -10.57 10.97 -13.63
C LYS A 91 -12.10 10.92 -13.56
N ASP A 92 -12.62 10.09 -12.67
CA ASP A 92 -14.06 9.92 -12.45
C ASP A 92 -14.38 9.91 -10.95
N LYS A 93 -15.22 10.86 -10.52
CA LYS A 93 -15.63 10.98 -9.12
C LYS A 93 -16.63 9.91 -8.69
N ILE A 94 -17.50 9.48 -9.61
CA ILE A 94 -18.58 8.52 -9.34
C ILE A 94 -17.97 7.12 -9.25
N ASN A 95 -17.16 6.77 -10.24
CA ASN A 95 -16.57 5.44 -10.35
C ASN A 95 -15.24 5.29 -9.60
N LYS A 96 -14.75 6.36 -8.94
CA LYS A 96 -13.49 6.38 -8.17
C LYS A 96 -12.31 5.87 -9.00
N ILE A 97 -12.17 6.45 -10.19
CA ILE A 97 -11.14 6.12 -11.17
C ILE A 97 -10.05 7.18 -11.13
N TYR A 98 -8.80 6.73 -11.08
CA TYR A 98 -7.62 7.57 -10.97
C TYR A 98 -6.55 7.20 -11.98
N ASP A 99 -5.78 8.19 -12.42
CA ASP A 99 -4.56 7.98 -13.18
C ASP A 99 -3.36 8.37 -12.31
N ILE A 100 -2.27 7.60 -12.38
CA ILE A 100 -1.01 7.90 -11.70
C ILE A 100 0.06 8.07 -12.78
N GLU A 101 0.64 9.25 -12.85
CA GLU A 101 1.70 9.59 -13.80
C GLU A 101 3.03 9.73 -13.03
N ILE A 102 4.10 9.12 -13.54
CA ILE A 102 5.45 9.35 -13.02
C ILE A 102 6.02 10.58 -13.73
N ILE A 103 6.19 11.68 -13.01
CA ILE A 103 6.56 12.98 -13.59
C ILE A 103 8.01 13.37 -13.35
N GLY A 104 8.78 12.55 -12.63
CA GLY A 104 10.20 12.79 -12.42
C GLY A 104 10.83 11.78 -11.47
N LEU A 105 12.15 11.62 -11.57
CA LEU A 105 12.96 10.82 -10.66
C LEU A 105 14.30 11.52 -10.46
N LYS A 106 14.91 11.34 -9.29
CA LYS A 106 16.28 11.81 -9.02
C LYS A 106 17.33 10.87 -9.62
N ALA A 107 17.05 9.56 -9.59
CA ALA A 107 17.91 8.51 -10.14
C ALA A 107 17.06 7.30 -10.52
N ASP A 108 17.71 6.29 -11.12
CA ASP A 108 17.06 5.04 -11.50
C ASP A 108 16.32 4.40 -10.31
N CYS A 109 15.10 3.92 -10.59
CA CYS A 109 14.30 3.22 -9.61
C CYS A 109 14.55 1.70 -9.72
N PRO A 110 14.96 1.03 -8.63
CA PRO A 110 15.13 -0.43 -8.62
C PRO A 110 13.84 -1.21 -8.89
N TYR A 111 12.68 -0.58 -8.70
CA TYR A 111 11.37 -1.13 -9.09
C TYR A 111 11.00 -0.85 -10.56
N GLY A 112 11.90 -0.27 -11.35
CA GLY A 112 11.72 -0.04 -12.78
C GLY A 112 10.80 1.13 -13.13
N MET A 113 10.49 2.02 -12.18
CA MET A 113 9.72 3.25 -12.45
C MET A 113 10.49 4.17 -13.38
N ARG A 114 9.79 4.80 -14.33
CA ARG A 114 10.36 5.70 -15.33
C ARG A 114 9.46 6.89 -15.54
N GLU A 115 10.06 8.04 -15.79
CA GLU A 115 9.34 9.27 -16.13
C GLU A 115 8.50 9.08 -17.40
N GLY A 116 7.32 9.72 -17.44
CA GLY A 116 6.34 9.61 -18.52
C GLY A 116 5.47 8.35 -18.48
N VAL A 117 5.78 7.37 -17.62
CA VAL A 117 4.91 6.20 -17.44
C VAL A 117 3.62 6.62 -16.73
N THR A 118 2.49 6.21 -17.28
CA THR A 118 1.17 6.45 -16.68
C THR A 118 0.44 5.13 -16.42
N PHE A 119 -0.03 4.97 -15.19
CA PHE A 119 -0.91 3.89 -14.76
C PHE A 119 -2.34 4.40 -14.84
N LEU A 120 -3.09 3.89 -15.82
CA LEU A 120 -4.41 4.39 -16.17
C LEU A 120 -5.53 3.61 -15.49
N ASN A 121 -6.62 4.33 -15.23
CA ASN A 121 -7.90 3.79 -14.77
C ASN A 121 -7.79 2.92 -13.51
N ILE A 122 -6.96 3.33 -12.55
CA ILE A 122 -6.83 2.68 -11.26
C ILE A 122 -8.15 2.81 -10.51
N SER A 123 -8.79 1.66 -10.28
CA SER A 123 -10.00 1.56 -9.48
C SER A 123 -9.69 1.02 -8.09
N LEU A 124 -10.15 1.76 -7.08
CA LEU A 124 -10.01 1.38 -5.68
C LEU A 124 -11.08 0.36 -5.23
N SER A 125 -12.08 0.08 -6.07
CA SER A 125 -13.17 -0.84 -5.73
C SER A 125 -12.82 -2.32 -5.94
N GLN A 126 -11.75 -2.64 -6.66
CA GLN A 126 -11.59 -4.01 -7.16
C GLN A 126 -10.74 -4.93 -6.29
N ASN A 127 -9.70 -4.49 -5.57
CA ASN A 127 -8.85 -5.43 -4.80
C ASN A 127 -8.08 -4.82 -3.60
N ILE A 128 -8.21 -3.52 -3.33
CA ILE A 128 -7.30 -2.83 -2.40
C ILE A 128 -8.09 -2.30 -1.21
N CYS A 129 -8.08 -3.03 -0.10
CA CYS A 129 -8.49 -2.44 1.17
C CYS A 129 -7.41 -1.45 1.61
N LEU A 130 -7.61 -0.19 1.24
CA LEU A 130 -6.71 0.92 1.53
C LEU A 130 -6.28 0.96 3.01
N ARG A 131 -7.23 0.86 3.94
CA ARG A 131 -6.92 0.86 5.39
C ARG A 131 -6.10 -0.34 5.83
N ALA A 132 -6.31 -1.52 5.22
CA ALA A 132 -5.51 -2.69 5.53
C ALA A 132 -4.08 -2.51 5.03
N PHE A 133 -3.90 -2.00 3.81
CA PHE A 133 -2.58 -1.70 3.24
C PHE A 133 -1.78 -0.75 4.13
N ASP A 134 -2.40 0.35 4.57
CA ASP A 134 -1.77 1.31 5.48
C ASP A 134 -1.41 0.69 6.85
N ALA A 135 -2.30 -0.14 7.40
CA ALA A 135 -2.07 -0.82 8.68
C ALA A 135 -0.90 -1.82 8.64
N ILE A 136 -0.67 -2.48 7.49
CA ILE A 136 0.42 -3.46 7.35
C ILE A 136 1.75 -2.82 6.94
N MET A 137 1.75 -1.63 6.32
CA MET A 137 2.94 -1.03 5.72
C MET A 137 4.14 -0.89 6.67
N PRO A 138 4.00 -0.49 7.95
CA PRO A 138 5.13 -0.43 8.87
C PRO A 138 5.84 -1.78 9.04
N TYR A 139 5.07 -2.87 9.09
CA TYR A 139 5.58 -4.23 9.22
C TYR A 139 6.21 -4.74 7.92
N LEU A 140 5.64 -4.36 6.77
CA LEU A 140 6.24 -4.64 5.46
C LEU A 140 7.61 -3.98 5.34
N ASN A 141 7.72 -2.72 5.73
CA ASN A 141 8.99 -1.99 5.72
C ASN A 141 10.03 -2.61 6.64
N GLU A 142 9.60 -3.11 7.81
CA GLU A 142 10.50 -3.79 8.74
C GLU A 142 11.05 -5.10 8.14
N LEU A 143 10.18 -5.93 7.55
CA LEU A 143 10.57 -7.23 6.96
C LEU A 143 11.39 -7.09 5.67
N ALA A 144 11.22 -5.98 4.94
CA ALA A 144 11.86 -5.74 3.66
C ALA A 144 13.22 -5.00 3.78
N ARG A 145 13.61 -4.56 4.98
CA ARG A 145 14.97 -4.07 5.23
C ARG A 145 15.97 -5.21 5.11
N PRO A 146 17.11 -5.03 4.40
CA PRO A 146 18.21 -6.00 4.42
C PRO A 146 18.90 -6.01 5.79
N SER A 147 18.32 -6.78 6.72
CA SER A 147 18.78 -7.31 8.00
C SER A 147 19.69 -6.46 8.93
N MET A 148 19.15 -6.11 10.11
CA MET A 148 19.85 -6.42 11.38
C MET A 148 19.55 -7.85 11.88
N HIS A 149 18.60 -8.56 11.26
CA HIS A 149 18.22 -9.91 11.64
C HIS A 149 19.12 -10.97 10.99
N ASP A 150 19.82 -11.72 11.84
CA ASP A 150 20.63 -12.89 11.50
C ASP A 150 19.93 -13.74 10.42
N LYS A 151 20.68 -14.16 9.40
CA LYS A 151 20.18 -14.97 8.26
C LYS A 151 19.55 -16.30 8.73
N ASN A 152 19.82 -16.70 9.98
CA ASN A 152 19.23 -17.87 10.63
C ASN A 152 18.03 -17.57 11.52
N SER A 153 17.68 -16.30 11.74
CA SER A 153 16.43 -15.94 12.40
C SER A 153 15.32 -15.95 11.36
N CYS A 154 14.51 -17.01 11.32
CA CYS A 154 13.19 -16.96 10.69
C CYS A 154 12.51 -15.68 11.20
N ALA A 155 12.37 -14.66 10.35
CA ALA A 155 11.77 -13.40 10.75
C ALA A 155 10.42 -13.72 11.40
N ALA A 156 10.34 -13.46 12.71
CA ALA A 156 9.17 -13.84 13.49
C ALA A 156 7.94 -13.24 12.81
N ALA A 157 6.91 -14.07 12.60
CA ALA A 157 5.70 -13.60 11.95
C ALA A 157 5.13 -12.40 12.72
N LEU A 158 5.02 -11.26 12.05
CA LEU A 158 4.52 -10.02 12.62
C LEU A 158 2.99 -10.02 12.57
N LYS A 159 2.35 -9.44 13.59
CA LYS A 159 0.90 -9.28 13.66
C LYS A 159 0.52 -7.82 13.50
N ALA A 160 -0.38 -7.54 12.57
CA ALA A 160 -0.96 -6.22 12.36
C ALA A 160 -2.48 -6.29 12.50
N THR A 161 -3.12 -5.29 13.10
CA THR A 161 -4.57 -5.26 13.27
C THR A 161 -5.18 -4.19 12.39
N CYS A 162 -6.21 -4.53 11.60
CA CYS A 162 -6.92 -3.54 10.80
C CYS A 162 -7.74 -2.59 11.70
N PRO A 163 -7.49 -1.27 11.71
CA PRO A 163 -8.19 -0.34 12.59
C PRO A 163 -9.66 -0.10 12.18
N GLY A 164 -10.05 -0.47 10.96
CA GLY A 164 -11.37 -0.13 10.39
C GLY A 164 -12.44 -1.22 10.44
N CYS A 165 -12.12 -2.43 10.92
CA CYS A 165 -13.08 -3.56 10.91
C CYS A 165 -13.89 -3.71 12.20
N SER A 166 -13.72 -2.83 13.17
CA SER A 166 -14.27 -2.91 14.53
C SER A 166 -15.77 -2.56 14.65
N TYR A 167 -16.50 -2.32 13.56
CA TYR A 167 -17.91 -1.92 13.62
C TYR A 167 -18.85 -3.09 13.28
N SER A 168 -19.30 -3.83 14.29
CA SER A 168 -20.46 -4.73 14.16
C SER A 168 -21.74 -3.90 14.35
N ARG A 169 -22.67 -3.97 13.38
CA ARG A 169 -23.99 -3.30 13.46
C ARG A 169 -24.97 -4.01 14.39
N GLU A 170 -24.60 -5.18 14.88
CA GLU A 170 -25.42 -6.05 15.73
C GLU A 170 -24.58 -6.34 16.97
N GLY A 171 -25.08 -6.02 18.17
CA GLY A 171 -24.36 -5.92 19.44
C GLY A 171 -23.62 -7.15 19.99
N ASN A 172 -22.83 -7.83 19.17
CA ASN A 172 -22.01 -9.00 19.47
C ASN A 172 -20.55 -8.74 19.10
N GLY A 173 -19.87 -7.93 19.93
CA GLY A 173 -18.41 -7.86 20.01
C GLY A 173 -17.67 -7.17 18.86
N PHE A 174 -16.44 -6.75 19.15
CA PHE A 174 -15.51 -6.18 18.19
C PHE A 174 -14.87 -7.28 17.34
N SER A 175 -15.17 -7.32 16.04
CA SER A 175 -14.46 -8.16 15.08
C SER A 175 -13.22 -7.46 14.54
N SER A 176 -12.04 -7.71 15.11
CA SER A 176 -10.78 -7.22 14.51
C SER A 176 -10.25 -8.21 13.49
N VAL A 177 -9.84 -7.72 12.30
CA VAL A 177 -9.03 -8.52 11.36
C VAL A 177 -7.57 -8.41 11.77
N VAL A 178 -6.91 -9.55 11.98
CA VAL A 178 -5.50 -9.63 12.36
C VAL A 178 -4.72 -10.22 11.20
N PHE A 179 -3.80 -9.48 10.62
CA PHE A 179 -2.88 -9.97 9.61
C PHE A 179 -1.67 -10.61 10.26
N THR A 180 -1.29 -11.78 9.78
CA THR A 180 0.00 -12.41 10.01
C THR A 180 0.87 -12.14 8.79
N ILE A 181 1.99 -11.47 8.99
CA ILE A 181 2.90 -11.02 7.94
C ILE A 181 4.23 -11.72 8.16
N LYS A 182 4.72 -12.43 7.14
CA LYS A 182 5.98 -13.17 7.23
C LYS A 182 6.76 -13.03 5.92
N ARG A 183 8.08 -13.05 6.01
CA ARG A 183 8.95 -13.23 4.85
C ARG A 183 9.20 -14.72 4.66
N GLU A 184 8.91 -15.24 3.48
CA GLU A 184 9.31 -16.58 3.09
C GLU A 184 10.71 -16.49 2.51
N VAL A 185 11.65 -17.23 3.11
CA VAL A 185 12.98 -17.42 2.55
C VAL A 185 12.82 -18.45 1.43
N VAL A 186 13.03 -18.00 0.20
CA VAL A 186 13.08 -18.87 -0.99
C VAL A 186 14.51 -19.35 -1.18
#